data_AF-A0A090XDU5-F1
#
_entry.id   AF-A0A090XDU5-F1
#
_cell.length_a   1.000
_cell.length_b   1.000
_cell.length_c   1.000
_cell.angle_alpha   90.00
_cell.angle_beta   90.00
_cell.angle_gamma   90.00
#
_symmetry.space_group_name_H-M   'P 1'
#
loop_
_entity.id
_entity.type
_entity.pdbx_description
1 polymer ?
#
loop_
_entity_poly.entity_id
_entity_poly.type
_entity_poly.pdbx_seq_one_letter_code
_entity_poly.pdbx_strand_id
1 'polypeptide(L)'
;DLWPIPITFVTSEDRSFNKTRPVIWSYEKEGQLENLASPHNWVLFNNRFSGYYKINYDERNWDLLIRQLLWNHTFIDPLNRAQIQNDLFDLAKAGMVNYTLALEATK
;
A
#
# COMPACT_ATOMS: atom_id res chain seq x y z
N ASP A 1 20.59 8.96 -11.19
CA ASP A 1 20.85 8.19 -9.96
C ASP A 1 19.57 7.51 -9.47
N LEU A 2 19.70 6.34 -8.83
CA LEU A 2 18.59 5.63 -8.20
C LEU A 2 18.46 6.09 -6.74
N TRP A 3 17.23 6.23 -6.27
CA TRP A 3 16.94 6.54 -4.87
C TRP A 3 16.99 5.25 -4.04
N PRO A 4 17.72 5.21 -2.92
CA PRO A 4 17.58 4.13 -1.94
C PRO A 4 16.18 4.18 -1.30
N ILE A 5 15.37 3.14 -1.50
CA ILE A 5 13.99 3.10 -1.02
C ILE A 5 13.91 2.26 0.28
N PRO A 6 13.54 2.86 1.42
CA PRO A 6 13.29 2.12 2.66
C PRO A 6 11.92 1.43 2.61
N ILE A 7 11.91 0.13 2.38
CA ILE A 7 10.69 -0.66 2.26
C ILE A 7 10.23 -1.14 3.63
N THR A 8 8.97 -0.84 3.95
CA THR A 8 8.21 -1.41 5.08
C THR A 8 6.87 -1.90 4.56
N PHE A 9 6.29 -2.89 5.23
CA PHE A 9 4.94 -3.36 4.92
C PHE A 9 4.27 -3.97 6.15
N VAL A 10 2.96 -4.13 6.04
CA VAL A 10 2.07 -4.90 6.91
C VAL A 10 1.14 -5.73 6.04
N THR A 11 0.48 -6.71 6.65
CA THR A 11 -0.53 -7.53 5.97
C THR A 11 -1.80 -7.58 6.80
N SER A 12 -2.86 -8.20 6.27
CA SER A 12 -4.06 -8.49 7.06
C SER A 12 -3.79 -9.37 8.28
N GLU A 13 -2.71 -10.16 8.27
CA GLU A 13 -2.33 -11.08 9.36
C GLU A 13 -1.35 -10.43 10.35
N ASP A 14 -0.36 -9.66 9.87
CA ASP A 14 0.56 -8.88 10.72
C ASP A 14 0.29 -7.38 10.58
N ARG A 15 -0.35 -6.83 11.62
CA ARG A 15 -0.74 -5.42 11.73
C ARG A 15 0.23 -4.59 12.56
N SER A 16 1.52 -4.90 12.49
CA SER A 16 2.58 -4.15 13.17
C SER A 16 2.81 -2.74 12.58
N PHE A 17 1.75 -1.93 12.44
CA PHE A 17 1.79 -0.59 11.83
C PHE A 17 2.76 0.37 12.55
N ASN A 18 3.04 0.13 13.82
CA ASN A 18 4.03 0.91 14.59
C ASN A 18 5.48 0.62 14.20
N LYS A 19 5.76 -0.46 13.46
CA LYS A 19 7.09 -0.78 12.94
C LYS A 19 7.34 -0.02 11.63
N THR A 20 7.93 1.16 11.75
CA THR A 20 8.31 2.02 10.60
C THR A 20 9.79 1.91 10.23
N ARG A 21 10.58 1.10 10.96
CA ARG A 21 11.95 0.81 10.57
C ARG A 21 11.95 -0.05 9.29
N PRO A 22 12.80 0.25 8.29
CA PRO A 22 12.86 -0.50 7.05
C PRO A 22 13.10 -1.98 7.32
N VAL A 23 12.30 -2.85 6.70
CA VAL A 23 12.57 -4.29 6.65
C VAL A 23 13.68 -4.54 5.64
N ILE A 24 13.67 -3.79 4.53
CA ILE A 24 14.59 -3.92 3.41
C ILE A 24 14.90 -2.53 2.87
N TRP A 25 16.13 -2.32 2.38
CA TRP A 25 16.48 -1.18 1.53
C TRP A 25 16.62 -1.67 0.09
N SER A 26 15.88 -1.04 -0.84
CA SER A 26 16.07 -1.28 -2.28
C SER A 26 17.03 -0.26 -2.86
N TYR A 27 18.06 -0.73 -3.55
CA TYR A 27 19.04 0.09 -4.28
C TYR A 27 18.94 -0.09 -5.80
N GLU A 28 18.11 -1.03 -6.24
CA GLU A 28 17.94 -1.43 -7.64
C GLU A 28 16.59 -0.94 -8.18
N LYS A 29 16.48 -0.91 -9.50
CA LYS A 29 15.21 -0.56 -10.19
C LYS A 29 14.12 -1.61 -9.96
N GLU A 30 14.53 -2.86 -9.87
CA GLU A 30 13.66 -4.03 -9.80
C GLU A 30 14.20 -4.97 -8.73
N GLY A 31 13.28 -5.68 -8.09
CA GLY A 31 13.58 -6.67 -7.07
C GLY A 31 12.36 -7.51 -6.79
N GLN A 32 12.57 -8.65 -6.15
CA GLN A 32 11.51 -9.59 -5.83
C GLN A 32 11.46 -9.85 -4.34
N LEU A 33 10.25 -9.81 -3.79
CA LEU A 33 9.95 -10.22 -2.43
C LEU A 33 8.93 -11.34 -2.51
N GLU A 34 9.26 -12.49 -1.92
CA GLU A 34 8.42 -13.68 -1.95
C GLU A 34 7.69 -13.87 -0.64
N ASN A 35 6.58 -14.63 -0.68
CA ASN A 35 5.85 -15.10 0.49
C ASN A 35 5.39 -13.99 1.45
N LEU A 36 5.02 -12.82 0.91
CA LEU A 36 4.58 -11.68 1.72
C LEU A 36 3.20 -11.89 2.36
N ALA A 37 2.25 -12.42 1.59
CA ALA A 37 0.88 -12.64 2.03
C ALA A 37 0.21 -13.75 1.20
N SER A 38 -0.81 -14.40 1.77
CA SER A 38 -1.65 -15.32 1.02
C SER A 38 -2.47 -14.59 -0.07
N PRO A 39 -2.98 -15.28 -1.10
CA PRO A 39 -3.78 -14.66 -2.16
C PRO A 39 -5.06 -13.95 -1.70
N HIS A 40 -5.54 -14.24 -0.49
CA HIS A 40 -6.75 -13.64 0.09
C HIS A 40 -6.44 -12.52 1.08
N ASN A 41 -5.16 -12.26 1.34
CA ASN A 41 -4.67 -11.26 2.28
C ASN A 41 -4.09 -10.09 1.51
N TRP A 42 -4.46 -8.87 1.90
CA TRP A 42 -3.81 -7.68 1.36
C TRP A 42 -2.42 -7.53 1.97
N VAL A 43 -1.53 -6.92 1.19
CA VAL A 43 -0.26 -6.33 1.67
C VAL A 43 -0.35 -4.81 1.50
N LEU A 44 0.15 -4.08 2.49
CA LEU A 44 0.18 -2.63 2.48
C LEU A 44 1.59 -2.18 2.80
N PHE A 45 2.23 -1.54 1.85
CA PHE A 45 3.58 -1.01 1.95
C PHE A 45 3.59 0.43 2.49
N ASN A 46 4.76 0.84 2.94
CA ASN A 46 5.04 2.16 3.51
C ASN A 46 4.26 2.41 4.82
N ASN A 47 4.59 1.67 5.87
CA ASN A 47 3.92 1.76 7.17
C ASN A 47 3.89 3.22 7.68
N ARG A 48 2.70 3.66 8.07
CA ARG A 48 2.35 5.02 8.53
C ARG A 48 2.78 6.14 7.58
N PHE A 49 2.90 5.83 6.29
CA PHE A 49 3.32 6.76 5.25
C PHE A 49 4.66 7.46 5.58
N SER A 50 5.60 6.69 6.14
CA SER A 50 6.86 7.19 6.68
C SER A 50 7.96 7.40 5.62
N GLY A 51 7.87 6.68 4.50
CA GLY A 51 8.72 6.84 3.33
C GLY A 51 8.15 7.83 2.33
N TYR A 52 9.04 8.58 1.66
CA TYR A 52 8.66 9.57 0.64
C TYR A 52 8.56 8.94 -0.75
N TYR A 53 7.57 8.06 -0.93
CA TYR A 53 7.27 7.41 -2.21
C TYR A 53 5.81 6.94 -2.24
N LYS A 54 5.26 6.77 -3.44
CA LYS A 54 3.90 6.25 -3.68
C LYS A 54 3.95 4.77 -3.96
N ILE A 55 2.88 4.05 -3.63
CA ILE A 55 2.74 2.64 -3.97
C ILE A 55 1.65 2.46 -5.01
N ASN A 56 1.95 1.70 -6.06
CA ASN A 56 0.96 1.15 -6.96
C ASN A 56 0.91 -0.37 -6.79
N TYR A 57 -0.29 -0.91 -6.57
CA TYR A 57 -0.53 -2.34 -6.49
C TYR A 57 -1.21 -2.87 -7.76
N ASP A 58 -1.19 -4.19 -7.91
CA ASP A 58 -2.12 -4.86 -8.83
C ASP A 58 -3.58 -4.67 -8.38
N GLU A 59 -4.51 -4.87 -9.32
CA GLU A 59 -5.95 -4.68 -9.09
C GLU A 59 -6.47 -5.54 -7.93
N ARG A 60 -5.98 -6.78 -7.80
CA ARG A 60 -6.40 -7.70 -6.73
C ARG A 60 -6.09 -7.14 -5.36
N ASN A 61 -4.88 -6.63 -5.14
CA ASN A 61 -4.51 -6.09 -3.84
C ASN A 61 -5.22 -4.76 -3.55
N TRP A 62 -5.45 -3.92 -4.57
CA TRP A 62 -6.31 -2.75 -4.43
C TRP A 62 -7.73 -3.14 -3.99
N ASP A 63 -8.35 -4.13 -4.63
CA ASP A 63 -9.67 -4.64 -4.28
C ASP A 63 -9.72 -5.13 -2.83
N LEU A 64 -8.69 -5.88 -2.39
CA LEU A 64 -8.62 -6.38 -1.01
C LEU A 64 -8.49 -5.23 0.01
N LEU A 65 -7.70 -4.21 -0.29
CA LEU A 65 -7.56 -3.03 0.56
C LEU A 65 -8.88 -2.23 0.63
N ILE A 66 -9.53 -1.99 -0.51
CA ILE A 66 -10.81 -1.28 -0.58
C ILE A 66 -11.88 -2.06 0.19
N ARG A 67 -11.99 -3.37 0.00
CA ARG A 67 -12.91 -4.22 0.76
C ARG A 67 -12.66 -4.16 2.26
N GLN A 68 -11.39 -4.15 2.69
CA GLN A 68 -11.04 -3.98 4.11
C GLN A 68 -11.50 -2.61 4.63
N LEU A 69 -11.30 -1.53 3.87
CA LEU A 69 -11.74 -0.19 4.26
C LEU A 69 -13.26 -0.11 4.41
N LEU A 70 -14.01 -0.68 3.47
CA LEU A 70 -15.48 -0.70 3.49
C LEU A 70 -16.03 -1.58 4.61
N TRP A 71 -15.42 -2.74 4.87
CA TRP A 71 -15.87 -3.66 5.89
C TRP A 71 -15.50 -3.20 7.30
N ASN A 72 -14.24 -2.80 7.51
CA ASN A 72 -13.75 -2.27 8.77
C ASN A 72 -12.47 -1.44 8.56
N HIS A 73 -12.64 -0.14 8.31
CA HIS A 73 -11.50 0.77 8.13
C HIS A 73 -10.58 0.86 9.35
N THR A 74 -11.06 0.64 10.58
CA THR A 74 -10.22 0.74 11.79
C THR A 74 -9.15 -0.35 11.87
N PHE A 75 -9.25 -1.38 11.04
CA PHE A 75 -8.27 -2.44 10.91
C PHE A 75 -6.94 -1.97 10.28
N ILE A 76 -6.96 -0.84 9.54
CA ILE A 76 -5.78 -0.19 8.94
C ILE A 76 -5.48 1.10 9.69
N ASP A 77 -4.21 1.38 9.98
CA ASP A 77 -3.78 2.61 10.66
C ASP A 77 -4.27 3.88 9.92
N PRO A 78 -4.73 4.93 10.64
CA PRO A 78 -5.25 6.15 10.03
C PRO A 78 -4.34 6.79 8.98
N LEU A 79 -3.02 6.79 9.19
CA LEU A 79 -2.06 7.38 8.24
C LEU A 79 -1.97 6.54 6.96
N ASN A 80 -2.02 5.22 7.09
CA ASN A 80 -2.04 4.36 5.91
C ASN A 80 -3.36 4.42 5.15
N ARG A 81 -4.51 4.67 5.82
CA ARG A 81 -5.77 4.93 5.11
C ARG A 81 -5.69 6.20 4.26
N ALA A 82 -5.11 7.26 4.82
CA ALA A 82 -4.87 8.49 4.09
C ALA A 82 -3.92 8.28 2.89
N GLN A 83 -2.86 7.48 3.08
CA GLN A 83 -1.95 7.08 2.00
C GLN A 83 -2.68 6.34 0.89
N ILE A 84 -3.53 5.35 1.20
CA ILE A 84 -4.27 4.58 0.19
C ILE A 84 -5.09 5.52 -0.71
N GLN A 85 -5.84 6.44 -0.12
CA GLN A 85 -6.62 7.42 -0.87
C GLN A 85 -5.72 8.35 -1.68
N ASN A 86 -4.70 8.93 -1.05
CA ASN A 86 -3.76 9.85 -1.70
C ASN A 86 -3.03 9.20 -2.88
N ASP A 87 -2.61 7.94 -2.76
CA ASP A 87 -1.95 7.21 -3.82
C ASP A 87 -2.91 6.86 -4.95
N LEU A 88 -4.12 6.36 -4.65
CA LEU A 88 -5.13 6.06 -5.67
C LEU A 88 -5.49 7.29 -6.51
N PHE A 89 -5.73 8.45 -5.90
CA PHE A 89 -6.10 9.66 -6.63
C PHE A 89 -4.93 10.19 -7.49
N ASP A 90 -3.71 10.19 -6.96
CA ASP A 90 -2.55 10.63 -7.74
C ASP A 90 -2.22 9.66 -8.88
N LEU A 91 -2.36 8.35 -8.66
CA LEU A 91 -2.20 7.33 -9.69
C LEU A 91 -3.29 7.42 -10.76
N ALA A 92 -4.54 7.67 -10.37
CA ALA A 92 -5.64 7.85 -11.32
C ALA A 92 -5.42 9.11 -12.18
N LYS A 93 -4.98 10.20 -11.56
CA LYS A 93 -4.59 11.43 -12.26
C LYS A 93 -3.43 11.21 -13.23
N ALA A 94 -2.48 10.34 -12.89
CA ALA A 94 -1.36 9.96 -13.75
C ALA A 94 -1.76 8.93 -14.84
N GLY A 95 -3.00 8.45 -14.86
CA GLY A 95 -3.46 7.41 -15.79
C GLY A 95 -2.91 6.01 -15.50
N MET A 96 -2.37 5.78 -14.30
CA MET A 96 -1.81 4.49 -13.88
C MET A 96 -2.85 3.52 -13.32
N VAL A 97 -3.98 4.04 -12.82
CA VAL A 97 -5.15 3.27 -12.42
C VAL A 97 -6.42 3.96 -12.92
N ASN A 98 -7.55 3.24 -12.96
CA ASN A 98 -8.83 3.83 -13.35
C ASN A 98 -9.39 4.72 -12.23
N TYR A 99 -9.92 5.89 -12.56
CA TYR A 99 -10.65 6.75 -11.62
C TYR A 99 -11.79 6.02 -10.90
N THR A 100 -12.45 5.07 -11.55
CA THR A 100 -13.46 4.23 -10.91
C THR A 100 -12.92 3.55 -9.66
N LEU A 101 -11.72 2.98 -9.71
CA LEU A 101 -11.07 2.32 -8.57
C LEU A 101 -10.79 3.33 -7.43
N ALA A 102 -10.28 4.52 -7.77
CA ALA A 102 -10.02 5.57 -6.79
C ALA A 102 -11.32 6.05 -6.10
N LEU A 103 -12.41 6.18 -6.85
CA LEU A 103 -13.73 6.57 -6.33
C LEU A 103 -14.39 5.47 -5.49
N GLU A 104 -14.08 4.20 -5.73
CA GLU A 104 -14.56 3.12 -4.88
C GLU A 104 -13.98 3.16 -3.47
N ALA A 105 -12.75 3.66 -3.32
CA ALA A 105 -12.08 3.84 -2.04
C ALA A 105 -12.63 5.00 -1.19
N THR A 106 -13.61 5.76 -1.70
CA THR A 106 -14.28 6.86 -0.97
C THR A 106 -15.70 6.53 -0.52
N LYS A 107 -16.19 5.33 -0.82
CA LYS A 107 -17.51 4.85 -0.36
C LYS A 107 -17.50 4.57 1.14
#